data_AF-A0A1J4Y121-F1
#
_entry.id   AF-A0A1J4Y121-F1
#
_cell.length_a   1.000
_cell.length_b   1.000
_cell.length_c   1.000
_cell.angle_alpha   90.00
_cell.angle_beta   90.00
_cell.angle_gamma   90.00
#
_symmetry.space_group_name_H-M   'P 1'
#
loop_
_entity.id
_entity.type
_entity.pdbx_description
1 polymer ?
#
loop_
_entity_poly.entity_id
_entity_poly.type
_entity_poly.pdbx_seq_one_letter_code
_entity_poly.pdbx_strand_id
1 'polypeptide(L)'
;MTTLKSVNIRHRESFTRLERFAVWITNHIGTMGFFFIILTWTMFWLFWNVFTPPDFRFDVVPAFALWLFISNMIQLFILPLIMIGQNLQGRHAELRAENDFEINLKSEKEIETILSELKKQGELISKISKRLEKEKF
;
A
#
# COMPACT_ATOMS: atom_id res chain seq x y z
N MET A 1 4.13 -16.75 17.60
CA MET A 1 4.03 -16.23 16.21
C MET A 1 2.68 -15.58 15.89
N THR A 2 1.86 -15.24 16.90
CA THR A 2 0.46 -14.80 16.74
C THR A 2 0.22 -13.30 16.93
N THR A 3 1.22 -12.52 17.35
CA THR A 3 1.08 -11.10 17.71
C THR A 3 1.23 -10.14 16.52
N LEU A 4 1.99 -10.49 15.48
CA LEU A 4 2.18 -9.61 14.32
C LEU A 4 0.90 -9.48 13.46
N LYS A 5 0.03 -10.50 13.47
CA LYS A 5 -1.23 -10.47 12.70
C LYS A 5 -2.29 -9.59 13.37
N SER A 6 -2.23 -9.31 14.67
CA SER A 6 -3.27 -8.58 15.40
C SER A 6 -3.21 -7.07 15.23
N VAL A 7 -2.01 -6.48 15.05
CA VAL A 7 -1.85 -5.02 14.87
C VAL A 7 -2.39 -4.56 13.51
N ASN A 8 -2.11 -5.32 12.45
CA ASN A 8 -2.59 -5.00 11.09
C ASN A 8 -4.13 -5.13 10.96
N ILE A 9 -4.77 -5.91 11.85
CA ILE A 9 -6.24 -6.07 11.89
C ILE A 9 -6.88 -4.93 12.69
N ARG A 10 -6.27 -4.48 13.80
CA ARG A 10 -6.85 -3.46 14.69
C ARG A 10 -6.92 -2.05 14.08
N HIS A 11 -6.05 -1.74 13.10
CA HIS A 11 -6.03 -0.43 12.45
C HIS A 11 -6.89 -0.34 11.17
N ARG A 12 -7.40 -1.48 10.68
CA ARG A 12 -8.33 -1.55 9.55
C ARG A 12 -9.77 -1.21 9.93
N GLU A 13 -10.03 -0.98 11.22
CA GLU A 13 -11.39 -0.94 11.78
C GLU A 13 -12.00 0.46 11.94
N SER A 14 -11.26 1.56 11.79
CA SER A 14 -11.82 2.91 11.98
C SER A 14 -12.39 3.57 10.73
N PHE A 15 -12.33 2.93 9.55
CA PHE A 15 -12.91 3.54 8.36
C PHE A 15 -14.44 3.55 8.44
N THR A 16 -15.00 4.74 8.27
CA THR A 16 -16.41 4.97 7.98
C THR A 16 -16.81 4.22 6.71
N ARG A 17 -18.12 3.96 6.55
CA ARG A 17 -18.64 3.24 5.36
C ARG A 17 -18.24 3.91 4.04
N LEU A 18 -18.16 5.25 4.02
CA LEU A 18 -17.76 6.03 2.85
C LEU A 18 -16.27 5.91 2.54
N GLU A 19 -15.42 5.93 3.56
CA GLU A 19 -13.98 5.72 3.40
C GLU A 19 -13.67 4.31 2.89
N ARG A 20 -14.38 3.28 3.39
CA ARG A 20 -14.27 1.91 2.87
C ARG A 20 -14.65 1.83 1.40
N PHE A 21 -15.71 2.55 1.00
CA PHE A 21 -16.14 2.61 -0.39
C PHE A 21 -15.10 3.32 -1.27
N ALA A 22 -14.55 4.45 -0.84
CA ALA A 22 -13.50 5.17 -1.56
C ALA A 22 -12.25 4.29 -1.74
N VAL A 23 -11.79 3.61 -0.68
CA VAL A 23 -10.66 2.68 -0.74
C VAL A 23 -10.96 1.49 -1.67
N TRP A 24 -12.18 0.96 -1.65
CA TRP A 24 -12.60 -0.10 -2.57
C TRP A 24 -12.54 0.36 -4.03
N ILE A 25 -13.06 1.55 -4.32
CA ILE A 25 -12.97 2.19 -5.64
C ILE A 25 -11.52 2.34 -6.08
N THR A 26 -10.67 2.95 -5.25
CA THR A 26 -9.25 3.17 -5.56
C THR A 26 -8.53 1.85 -5.87
N ASN A 27 -8.83 0.79 -5.12
CA ASN A 27 -8.21 -0.52 -5.32
C ASN A 27 -8.63 -1.23 -6.61
N HIS A 28 -9.83 -0.96 -7.13
CA HIS A 28 -10.31 -1.59 -8.36
C HIS A 28 -10.00 -0.73 -9.60
N ILE A 29 -10.28 0.57 -9.51
CA ILE A 29 -10.11 1.54 -10.60
C ILE A 29 -8.63 1.95 -10.78
N GLY A 30 -7.85 2.00 -9.71
CA GLY A 30 -6.44 2.39 -9.74
C GLY A 30 -5.48 1.31 -10.25
N THR A 31 -5.98 0.25 -10.89
CA THR A 31 -5.15 -0.86 -11.37
C THR A 31 -4.77 -0.71 -12.84
N MET A 32 -3.59 -1.23 -13.22
CA MET A 32 -3.17 -1.27 -14.62
C MET A 32 -4.11 -2.13 -15.49
N GLY A 33 -4.71 -3.18 -14.91
CA GLY A 33 -5.70 -4.00 -15.61
C GLY A 33 -6.94 -3.19 -16.02
N PHE A 34 -7.46 -2.35 -15.12
CA PHE A 34 -8.60 -1.47 -15.42
C PHE A 34 -8.27 -0.45 -16.52
N PHE A 35 -7.06 0.09 -16.54
CA PHE A 35 -6.58 0.95 -17.62
C PHE A 35 -6.68 0.26 -18.98
N PHE A 36 -6.19 -0.97 -19.11
CA PHE A 36 -6.27 -1.71 -20.37
C PHE A 36 -7.71 -2.04 -20.79
N ILE A 37 -8.60 -2.30 -19.84
CA ILE A 37 -10.03 -2.52 -20.10
C ILE A 37 -10.63 -1.26 -20.74
N ILE A 38 -10.46 -0.09 -20.12
CA ILE A 38 -10.97 1.19 -20.66
C ILE A 38 -10.32 1.51 -22.01
N LEU A 39 -9.02 1.30 -22.15
CA LEU A 39 -8.30 1.57 -23.39
C LEU A 39 -8.83 0.73 -24.54
N THR A 40 -9.00 -0.57 -24.32
CA THR A 40 -9.52 -1.51 -25.33
C THR A 40 -10.95 -1.17 -25.68
N TRP A 41 -11.79 -0.88 -24.69
CA TRP A 41 -13.16 -0.44 -24.90
C TRP A 41 -13.23 0.86 -25.73
N THR A 42 -12.38 1.84 -25.41
CA THR A 42 -12.30 3.12 -26.14
C THR A 42 -11.88 2.91 -27.59
N MET A 43 -10.88 2.06 -27.83
CA MET A 43 -10.45 1.70 -29.18
C MET A 43 -11.54 0.98 -29.96
N PHE A 44 -12.26 0.05 -29.33
CA PHE A 44 -13.38 -0.63 -29.95
C PHE A 44 -14.51 0.33 -30.32
N TRP A 45 -14.86 1.25 -29.41
CA TRP A 45 -15.87 2.29 -29.66
C TRP A 45 -15.48 3.22 -30.81
N LEU A 46 -14.23 3.65 -30.84
CA LEU A 46 -13.68 4.48 -31.91
C LEU A 46 -13.73 3.76 -33.25
N PHE A 47 -13.26 2.50 -33.28
CA PHE A 47 -13.29 1.67 -34.49
C PHE A 47 -14.72 1.50 -35.01
N TRP A 48 -15.68 1.18 -34.12
CA TRP A 48 -17.08 1.05 -34.49
C TRP A 48 -17.62 2.34 -35.13
N ASN A 49 -17.40 3.51 -34.52
CA ASN A 49 -17.94 4.77 -35.03
C ASN A 49 -17.26 5.24 -36.33
N VAL A 50 -16.00 4.87 -36.58
CA VAL A 50 -15.27 5.23 -37.81
C VAL A 50 -15.67 4.35 -38.98
N PHE A 51 -15.74 3.02 -38.80
CA PHE A 51 -15.93 2.07 -39.89
C PHE A 51 -17.40 1.76 -40.21
N THR A 52 -18.34 2.11 -39.33
CA THR A 52 -19.76 1.84 -39.53
C THR A 52 -20.40 2.88 -40.47
N PRO A 53 -21.36 2.49 -41.34
CA PRO A 53 -22.13 3.41 -42.18
C PRO A 53 -22.85 4.49 -41.36
N PRO A 54 -23.09 5.70 -41.91
CA PRO A 54 -23.67 6.83 -41.20
C PRO A 54 -24.97 6.52 -40.46
N ASP A 55 -25.81 5.63 -41.01
CA ASP A 55 -27.12 5.26 -40.45
C ASP A 55 -27.04 4.46 -39.14
N PHE A 56 -25.89 3.87 -38.82
CA PHE A 56 -25.65 3.09 -37.60
C PHE A 56 -24.56 3.71 -36.71
N ARG A 57 -24.11 4.93 -37.00
CA ARG A 57 -23.16 5.65 -36.14
C ARG A 57 -23.88 6.19 -34.91
N PHE A 58 -23.40 5.81 -33.73
CA PHE A 58 -23.90 6.34 -32.46
C PHE A 58 -23.43 7.78 -32.21
N ASP A 59 -22.23 8.14 -32.68
CA ASP A 59 -21.65 9.47 -32.55
C ASP A 59 -21.26 10.01 -33.94
N VAL A 60 -22.07 10.93 -34.47
CA VAL A 60 -21.92 11.46 -35.83
C VAL A 60 -20.87 12.58 -35.84
N VAL A 61 -19.92 12.47 -36.77
CA VAL A 61 -18.82 13.42 -37.03
C VAL A 61 -19.40 14.84 -37.17
N PRO A 62 -18.98 15.81 -36.34
CA PRO A 62 -17.59 16.25 -36.32
C PRO A 62 -16.80 16.05 -35.03
N ALA A 63 -17.41 15.65 -33.90
CA ALA A 63 -16.80 15.96 -32.60
C ALA A 63 -16.60 14.82 -31.59
N PHE A 64 -17.09 13.58 -31.83
CA PHE A 64 -17.11 12.54 -30.79
C PHE A 64 -17.66 13.07 -29.44
N ALA A 65 -18.57 14.06 -29.54
CA ALA A 65 -18.86 14.97 -28.44
C ALA A 65 -19.61 14.25 -27.32
N LEU A 66 -20.45 13.28 -27.67
CA LEU A 66 -21.19 12.48 -26.70
C LEU A 66 -20.22 11.62 -25.88
N TRP A 67 -19.30 10.92 -26.55
CA TRP A 67 -18.29 10.12 -25.88
C TRP A 67 -17.38 10.97 -24.97
N LEU A 68 -16.87 12.09 -25.48
CA LEU A 68 -16.03 13.01 -24.71
C LEU A 68 -16.76 13.61 -23.52
N PHE A 69 -18.02 14.02 -23.68
CA PHE A 69 -18.82 14.58 -22.61
C PHE A 69 -19.08 13.56 -21.49
N ILE A 70 -19.54 12.36 -21.85
CA ILE A 70 -19.84 11.29 -20.88
C ILE A 70 -18.56 10.86 -20.15
N SER A 71 -17.48 10.61 -20.88
CA SER A 71 -16.20 10.20 -20.28
C SER A 71 -15.63 11.27 -19.35
N ASN A 72 -15.72 12.55 -19.72
CA ASN A 72 -15.26 13.65 -18.87
C ASN A 72 -16.11 13.77 -17.59
N MET A 73 -17.44 13.67 -17.69
CA MET A 73 -18.32 13.66 -16.53
C MET A 73 -17.95 12.54 -15.55
N ILE A 74 -17.75 11.32 -16.06
CA ILE A 74 -17.37 10.17 -15.23
C ILE A 74 -16.03 10.41 -14.53
N GLN A 75 -15.03 10.93 -15.25
CA GLN A 75 -13.71 11.24 -14.69
C GLN A 75 -13.79 12.29 -13.58
N LEU A 76 -14.62 13.32 -13.73
CA LEU A 76 -14.79 14.39 -12.73
C LEU A 76 -15.25 13.85 -11.37
N PHE A 77 -16.09 12.81 -11.35
CA PHE A 77 -16.52 12.17 -10.10
C PHE A 77 -15.50 11.14 -9.58
N ILE A 78 -14.85 10.40 -10.47
CA ILE A 78 -13.93 9.33 -10.09
C ILE A 78 -12.64 9.89 -9.50
N LEU A 79 -12.07 10.96 -10.06
CA LEU A 79 -10.76 11.49 -9.64
C LEU A 79 -10.71 11.89 -8.15
N PRO A 80 -11.66 12.67 -7.59
CA PRO A 80 -11.69 12.97 -6.17
C PRO A 80 -11.89 11.73 -5.30
N LEU A 81 -12.72 10.78 -5.74
CA LEU A 81 -12.95 9.52 -5.01
C LEU A 81 -11.66 8.68 -4.93
N ILE A 82 -10.92 8.58 -6.04
CA ILE A 82 -9.62 7.92 -6.07
C ILE A 82 -8.65 8.61 -5.11
N MET A 83 -8.59 9.95 -5.17
CA MET A 83 -7.68 10.74 -4.34
C MET A 83 -7.97 10.58 -2.85
N ILE A 84 -9.24 10.53 -2.45
CA ILE A 84 -9.64 10.22 -1.07
C ILE A 84 -9.13 8.83 -0.67
N GLY A 85 -9.37 7.81 -1.49
CA GLY A 85 -8.89 6.45 -1.19
C GLY A 85 -7.37 6.36 -1.13
N GLN A 86 -6.65 7.11 -1.97
CA GLN A 86 -5.19 7.20 -1.94
C GLN A 86 -4.68 7.89 -0.66
N ASN A 87 -5.26 9.02 -0.27
CA ASN A 87 -4.90 9.72 0.97
C ASN A 87 -5.11 8.83 2.21
N LEU A 88 -6.20 8.08 2.25
CA LEU A 88 -6.47 7.12 3.31
C LEU A 88 -5.41 6.02 3.33
N GLN A 89 -5.10 5.41 2.18
CA GLN A 89 -4.05 4.39 2.08
C GLN A 89 -2.67 4.92 2.49
N GLY A 90 -2.34 6.15 2.09
CA GLY A 90 -1.10 6.84 2.46
C GLY A 90 -0.98 7.03 3.97
N ARG A 91 -2.02 7.55 4.63
CA ARG A 91 -2.07 7.68 6.10
C ARG A 91 -1.85 6.35 6.81
N HIS A 92 -2.44 5.26 6.30
CA HIS A 92 -2.21 3.93 6.85
C HIS A 92 -0.81 3.37 6.56
N ALA A 93 -0.19 3.74 5.45
CA ALA A 93 1.19 3.37 5.17
C ALA A 93 2.16 4.09 6.12
N GLU A 94 1.91 5.38 6.38
CA GLU A 94 2.68 6.20 7.31
C GLU A 94 2.60 5.68 8.75
N LEU A 95 1.39 5.44 9.27
CA LEU A 95 1.22 4.90 10.62
C LEU A 95 1.87 3.51 10.80
N ARG A 96 1.89 2.70 9.74
CA ARG A 96 2.62 1.42 9.76
C ARG A 96 4.13 1.65 9.80
N ALA A 97 4.64 2.57 8.99
CA ALA A 97 6.06 2.90 8.98
C ALA A 97 6.53 3.45 10.33
N GLU A 98 5.73 4.29 10.99
CA GLU A 98 6.01 4.82 12.33
C GLU A 98 6.04 3.70 13.39
N ASN A 99 5.04 2.83 13.41
CA ASN A 99 5.03 1.68 14.32
C ASN A 99 6.20 0.71 14.06
N ASP A 100 6.53 0.45 12.80
CA ASP A 100 7.69 -0.38 12.44
C ASP A 100 9.01 0.29 12.89
N PHE A 101 9.10 1.62 12.82
CA PHE A 101 10.24 2.37 13.33
C PHE A 101 10.38 2.24 14.86
N GLU A 102 9.29 2.39 15.62
CA GLU A 102 9.30 2.22 17.07
C GLU A 102 9.71 0.79 17.49
N ILE A 103 9.21 -0.23 16.80
CA ILE A 103 9.58 -1.63 17.04
C ILE A 103 11.08 -1.83 16.77
N ASN A 104 11.62 -1.24 15.70
CA ASN A 104 13.04 -1.32 15.39
C ASN A 104 13.90 -0.66 16.48
N LEU A 105 13.55 0.54 16.94
CA LEU A 105 14.26 1.21 18.04
C LEU A 105 14.24 0.37 19.33
N LYS A 106 13.10 -0.24 19.65
CA LYS A 106 13.00 -1.15 20.79
C LYS A 106 13.89 -2.38 20.63
N SER A 107 13.90 -2.98 19.43
CA SER A 107 14.73 -4.14 19.11
C SER A 107 16.22 -3.80 19.19
N GLU A 108 16.63 -2.62 18.72
CA GLU A 108 18.01 -2.13 18.83
C GLU A 108 18.46 -2.05 20.29
N LYS A 109 17.61 -1.47 21.16
CA LYS A 109 17.90 -1.39 22.60
C LYS A 109 17.96 -2.76 23.29
N GLU A 110 17.09 -3.69 22.90
CA GLU A 110 17.13 -5.08 23.38
C GLU A 110 18.43 -5.78 22.95
N ILE A 111 18.86 -5.58 21.70
CA ILE A 111 20.15 -6.10 21.18
C ILE A 111 21.33 -5.50 21.94
N GLU A 112 21.35 -4.19 22.18
CA GLU A 112 22.40 -3.53 22.97
C GLU A 112 22.49 -4.13 24.38
N THR A 113 21.33 -4.38 25.00
CA THR A 113 21.24 -5.00 26.32
C THR A 113 21.82 -6.43 26.31
N ILE A 114 21.48 -7.22 25.29
CA ILE A 114 22.01 -8.59 25.12
C ILE A 114 23.53 -8.55 24.90
N LEU A 115 24.03 -7.64 24.06
CA LEU A 115 25.47 -7.49 23.80
C LEU A 115 26.24 -7.10 25.06
N SER A 116 25.68 -6.21 25.88
CA SER A 116 26.26 -5.83 27.18
C SER A 116 26.34 -7.02 28.13
N GLU A 117 25.30 -7.84 28.18
CA GLU A 117 25.28 -9.05 29.02
C GLU A 117 26.25 -10.11 28.53
N LEU A 118 26.33 -10.35 27.21
CA LEU A 118 27.31 -11.26 26.60
C LEU A 118 28.74 -10.81 26.89
N LYS A 119 29.03 -9.51 26.84
CA LYS A 119 30.34 -8.97 27.20
C LYS A 119 30.69 -9.27 28.66
N LYS A 120 29.76 -9.05 29.60
CA LYS A 120 29.96 -9.38 31.02
C LYS A 120 30.24 -10.88 31.23
N GLN A 121 29.48 -11.74 30.55
CA GLN A 121 29.70 -13.19 30.60
C GLN A 121 31.10 -13.56 30.09
N GLY A 122 31.55 -12.96 28.98
CA GLY A 122 32.90 -13.15 28.47
C GLY A 122 34.00 -12.73 29.46
N GLU A 123 33.82 -11.61 30.16
CA GLU A 123 34.75 -11.17 31.20
C GLU A 123 34.81 -12.12 32.41
N LEU A 124 33.66 -12.67 32.83
CA LEU A 124 33.59 -13.66 33.90
C LEU A 124 34.30 -14.97 33.52
N ILE A 125 34.08 -15.46 32.30
CA ILE A 125 34.77 -16.65 31.76
C ILE A 125 36.29 -16.41 31.76
N SER A 126 36.74 -15.24 31.31
CA SER A 126 38.17 -14.88 31.33
C SER A 126 38.76 -14.88 32.74
N LYS A 127 38.04 -14.34 33.73
CA LYS A 127 38.47 -14.36 35.14
C LYS A 127 38.56 -15.78 35.69
N ILE A 128 37.59 -16.65 35.38
CA ILE A 128 37.60 -18.05 35.82
C ILE A 128 38.80 -18.78 35.20
N SER A 129 39.03 -18.63 33.89
CA SER A 129 40.19 -19.22 33.20
C SER A 129 41.51 -18.83 33.86
N LYS A 130 41.71 -17.53 34.15
CA LYS A 130 42.92 -17.03 34.82
C LYS A 130 43.10 -17.57 36.24
N ARG A 131 42.01 -17.83 36.98
CA ARG A 131 42.09 -18.43 38.32
C ARG A 131 42.47 -19.91 38.24
N LEU A 132 41.88 -20.65 37.32
CA LEU A 132 42.20 -22.07 37.09
C LEU A 132 43.65 -22.27 36.66
N GLU A 133 44.21 -21.36 35.86
CA GLU A 133 45.64 -21.40 35.51
C GLU A 133 46.54 -21.18 36.73
N LYS A 134 46.17 -20.29 37.66
CA LYS A 134 46.94 -20.03 38.87
C LYS A 134 46.89 -21.15 39.91
N GLU A 135 45.79 -21.91 39.99
CA GLU A 135 45.66 -23.06 40.91
C GLU A 135 46.39 -24.32 40.40
N LYS A 136 46.80 -24.35 39.12
CA LYS A 136 47.59 -25.46 38.55
C LYS A 136 49.09 -25.35 38.80
N PHE A 137 49.56 -24.29 39.46
CA PHE A 137 50.95 -24.07 39.90
C PHE A 137 51.00 -23.90 41.41
#